data_AF-A0A9W6R5F4-F1
#
_entry.id   AF-A0A9W6R5F4-F1
#
_cell.length_a   1.000
_cell.length_b   1.000
_cell.length_c   1.000
_cell.angle_alpha   90.00
_cell.angle_beta   90.00
_cell.angle_gamma   90.00
#
_symmetry.space_group_name_H-M   'P 1'
#
loop_
_entity.id
_entity.type
_entity.pdbx_description
1 polymer ?
#
loop_
_entity_poly.entity_id
_entity_poly.type
_entity_poly.pdbx_seq_one_letter_code
_entity_poly.pdbx_strand_id
1 'polypeptide(L)'
;MTLLDQVRWFPGARALVSPFRDEIEAPGPLCGRNLGPKWTVDGFSALLSGLYKHSWVAPVAIVDLHGLGADDTPDRALLDYLEGGLPPLWTSRRHGLRSMLIAGTVTGPGGTVLAVVENDGRVRFQVIERLVYVLRELFLIGPAR
;
A
#
# COMPACT_ATOMS: atom_id res chain seq x y z
N MET A 1 -5.18 2.78 -20.30
CA MET A 1 -4.14 2.51 -19.29
C MET A 1 -4.86 2.41 -17.95
N THR A 2 -4.80 1.26 -17.30
CA THR A 2 -5.46 1.05 -16.00
C THR A 2 -4.62 1.68 -14.89
N LEU A 3 -5.19 1.86 -13.69
CA LEU A 3 -4.40 2.33 -12.55
C LEU A 3 -3.31 1.33 -12.16
N LEU A 4 -3.58 0.03 -12.33
CA LEU A 4 -2.62 -1.04 -12.09
C LEU A 4 -1.37 -0.94 -12.97
N ASP A 5 -1.53 -0.53 -14.24
CA ASP A 5 -0.42 -0.35 -15.18
C ASP A 5 0.53 0.79 -14.76
N GLN A 6 0.06 1.71 -13.91
CA GLN A 6 0.82 2.87 -13.43
C GLN A 6 1.55 2.61 -12.10
N VAL A 7 1.30 1.46 -11.47
CA VAL A 7 1.89 1.15 -10.17
C VAL A 7 3.40 1.01 -10.31
N ARG A 8 4.12 1.89 -9.60
CA ARG A 8 5.51 1.66 -9.27
C ARG A 8 5.55 0.64 -8.12
N TRP A 9 5.93 -0.59 -8.43
CA TRP A 9 5.98 -1.66 -7.45
C TRP A 9 7.17 -1.52 -6.52
N PHE A 10 6.99 -1.78 -5.22
CA PHE A 10 8.13 -1.91 -4.32
C PHE A 10 9.01 -3.11 -4.73
N PRO A 11 10.33 -3.01 -4.53
CA PRO A 11 11.24 -4.12 -4.79
C PRO A 11 10.83 -5.36 -4.01
N GLY A 12 10.52 -6.46 -4.71
CA GLY A 12 10.02 -7.71 -4.12
C GLY A 12 8.49 -7.84 -4.05
N ALA A 13 7.74 -6.74 -4.07
CA ALA A 13 6.28 -6.79 -3.96
C ALA A 13 5.60 -7.39 -5.19
N ARG A 14 6.10 -7.12 -6.40
CA ARG A 14 5.53 -7.70 -7.63
C ARG A 14 5.57 -9.24 -7.63
N ALA A 15 6.59 -9.83 -7.02
CA ALA A 15 6.66 -11.28 -6.85
C ALA A 15 5.58 -11.79 -5.89
N LEU A 16 5.31 -11.06 -4.80
CA LEU A 16 4.32 -11.40 -3.76
C LEU A 16 2.86 -11.30 -4.22
N VAL A 17 2.58 -10.55 -5.29
CA VAL A 17 1.21 -10.19 -5.72
C VAL A 17 0.74 -10.97 -6.95
N SER A 18 1.59 -11.85 -7.48
CA SER A 18 1.29 -12.62 -8.69
C SER A 18 0.34 -13.82 -8.42
N PRO A 19 -0.50 -14.25 -9.40
CA PRO A 19 -1.11 -15.59 -9.39
C PRO A 19 -0.07 -16.73 -9.45
N PHE A 20 1.21 -16.45 -9.67
CA PHE A 20 2.30 -17.41 -9.66
C PHE A 20 2.76 -17.71 -8.23
N ARG A 21 2.04 -18.66 -7.61
CA ARG A 21 2.33 -19.29 -6.30
C ARG A 21 3.58 -20.18 -6.30
N ASP A 22 4.23 -20.36 -7.44
CA ASP A 22 5.32 -21.31 -7.55
C ASP A 22 6.62 -20.62 -7.12
N GLU A 23 6.88 -20.79 -5.82
CA GLU A 23 8.14 -20.50 -5.11
C GLU A 23 8.72 -19.11 -5.38
N ILE A 24 8.18 -18.12 -4.67
CA ILE A 24 8.93 -16.90 -4.42
C ILE A 24 10.11 -17.30 -3.54
N GLU A 25 11.31 -17.33 -4.12
CA GLU A 25 12.54 -17.42 -3.36
C GLU A 25 12.67 -16.12 -2.56
N ALA A 26 12.18 -16.15 -1.32
CA ALA A 26 12.36 -15.04 -0.40
C ALA A 26 13.87 -14.78 -0.24
N PRO A 27 14.32 -13.53 -0.21
CA PRO A 27 15.74 -13.22 -0.08
C PRO A 27 16.25 -13.64 1.31
N GLY A 28 16.74 -14.87 1.41
CA GLY A 28 17.34 -15.41 2.63
C GLY A 28 16.42 -15.32 3.87
N PRO A 29 16.99 -15.37 5.08
CA PRO A 29 16.23 -15.11 6.29
C PRO A 29 15.66 -13.69 6.26
N LEU A 30 14.37 -13.55 6.58
CA LEU A 30 13.69 -12.25 6.66
C LEU A 30 13.63 -11.77 8.11
N CYS A 31 13.71 -10.46 8.32
CA CYS A 31 13.45 -9.82 9.61
C CYS A 31 12.32 -8.79 9.50
N GLY A 32 11.52 -8.68 10.56
CA GLY A 32 10.44 -7.72 10.68
C GLY A 32 10.79 -6.63 11.70
N ARG A 33 10.61 -5.37 11.32
CA ARG A 33 10.71 -4.22 12.24
C ARG A 33 9.36 -3.54 12.38
N ASN A 34 8.82 -3.50 13.59
CA ASN A 34 7.65 -2.66 13.89
C ASN A 34 8.09 -1.19 14.02
N LEU A 35 7.44 -0.30 13.29
CA LEU A 35 7.65 1.14 13.33
C LEU A 35 6.58 1.90 14.14
N GLY A 36 5.50 1.23 14.54
CA GLY A 36 4.48 1.74 15.45
C GLY A 36 3.36 2.60 14.81
N PRO A 37 2.44 3.12 15.65
CA PRO A 37 1.10 3.60 15.24
C PRO A 37 0.98 5.09 14.86
N LYS A 38 2.04 5.90 14.78
CA LYS A 38 1.91 7.36 14.64
C LYS A 38 2.58 7.88 13.38
N TRP A 39 1.77 8.08 12.34
CA TRP A 39 2.21 8.57 11.05
C TRP A 39 1.47 9.83 10.65
N THR A 40 2.23 10.80 10.13
CA THR A 40 1.67 11.89 9.31
C THR A 40 1.72 11.47 7.85
N VAL A 41 0.91 12.12 7.00
CA VAL A 41 0.95 11.87 5.54
C VAL A 41 2.34 12.15 4.98
N ASP A 42 2.99 13.24 5.39
CA ASP A 42 4.34 13.59 4.93
C ASP A 42 5.39 12.57 5.39
N GLY A 43 5.34 12.16 6.67
CA GLY A 43 6.27 11.18 7.21
C GLY A 43 6.12 9.81 6.54
N PHE A 44 4.87 9.40 6.28
CA PHE A 44 4.58 8.17 5.56
C PHE A 44 5.01 8.26 4.09
N SER A 45 4.79 9.38 3.42
CA SER A 45 5.25 9.63 2.04
C SER A 45 6.78 9.57 1.93
N ALA A 46 7.48 10.17 2.88
CA ALA A 46 8.94 10.12 2.96
C ALA A 46 9.44 8.69 3.19
N LEU A 47 8.78 7.93 4.07
CA LEU A 47 9.06 6.51 4.27
C LEU A 47 8.92 5.74 2.96
N LEU A 48 7.74 5.78 2.33
CA LEU A 48 7.46 5.06 1.08
C LEU A 48 8.47 5.40 -0.02
N SER A 49 8.84 6.69 -0.14
CA SER A 49 9.87 7.13 -1.09
C SER A 49 11.24 6.53 -0.79
N GLY A 50 11.62 6.42 0.49
CA GLY A 50 12.86 5.79 0.93
C GLY A 50 12.91 4.29 0.65
N LEU A 51 11.78 3.59 0.72
CA LEU A 51 11.70 2.15 0.50
C LEU A 51 12.16 1.71 -0.90
N TYR A 52 11.98 2.54 -1.92
CA TYR A 52 12.47 2.26 -3.29
C TYR A 52 13.99 2.18 -3.40
N LYS A 53 14.75 2.62 -2.39
CA LYS A 53 16.21 2.54 -2.35
C LYS A 53 16.71 1.17 -1.86
N HIS A 54 15.83 0.31 -1.37
CA HIS A 54 16.17 -1.03 -0.90
C HIS A 54 16.11 -2.04 -2.05
N SER A 55 16.94 -3.08 -2.00
CA SER A 55 16.90 -4.18 -2.98
C SER A 55 15.65 -5.05 -2.85
N TRP A 56 15.13 -5.18 -1.63
CA TRP A 56 13.89 -5.90 -1.33
C TRP A 56 13.27 -5.36 -0.03
N VAL A 57 11.97 -5.09 -0.04
CA VAL A 57 11.21 -4.70 1.15
C VAL A 57 9.72 -4.96 0.96
N ALA A 58 9.06 -5.42 2.02
CA ALA A 58 7.62 -5.64 2.07
C ALA A 58 7.00 -4.90 3.27
N PRO A 59 6.40 -3.72 3.05
CA PRO A 59 5.67 -3.00 4.09
C PRO A 59 4.31 -3.66 4.34
N VAL A 60 4.06 -4.06 5.58
CA VAL A 60 2.79 -4.66 5.99
C VAL A 60 2.12 -3.72 6.99
N ALA A 61 0.93 -3.25 6.63
CA ALA A 61 0.12 -2.38 7.47
C ALA A 61 -0.96 -3.21 8.18
N ILE A 62 -1.17 -2.96 9.46
CA ILE A 62 -2.41 -3.33 10.16
C ILE A 62 -3.29 -2.09 10.19
N VAL A 63 -4.48 -2.19 9.61
CA VAL A 63 -5.40 -1.08 9.42
C VAL A 63 -6.78 -1.41 9.99
N ASP A 64 -7.46 -0.38 10.46
CA ASP A 64 -8.91 -0.42 10.65
C ASP A 64 -9.59 -0.26 9.28
N LEU A 65 -10.42 -1.21 8.88
CA LEU A 65 -11.11 -1.11 7.59
C LEU A 65 -12.09 0.09 7.57
N HIS A 66 -12.54 0.55 8.74
CA HIS A 66 -13.40 1.70 8.84
C HIS A 66 -12.63 2.98 8.49
N GLY A 67 -13.00 3.63 7.39
CA GLY A 67 -12.37 4.86 6.89
C GLY A 67 -11.56 4.68 5.61
N LEU A 68 -11.27 3.44 5.21
CA LEU A 68 -10.71 3.16 3.88
C LEU A 68 -11.69 3.51 2.75
N GLY A 69 -11.14 3.69 1.56
CA GLY A 69 -11.90 3.81 0.32
C GLY A 69 -12.66 2.51 0.04
N ALA A 70 -13.84 2.64 -0.56
CA ALA A 70 -14.65 1.47 -0.90
C ALA A 70 -13.94 0.58 -1.94
N ASP A 71 -14.22 -0.72 -1.88
CA ASP A 71 -13.64 -1.72 -2.77
C ASP A 71 -13.98 -1.51 -4.24
N ASP A 72 -15.12 -0.86 -4.49
CA ASP A 72 -15.67 -0.49 -5.78
C ASP A 72 -15.40 0.98 -6.15
N THR A 73 -14.45 1.63 -5.47
CA THR A 73 -14.00 2.98 -5.85
C THR A 73 -13.50 2.95 -7.30
N PRO A 74 -14.10 3.74 -8.22
CA PRO A 74 -13.69 3.70 -9.62
C PRO A 74 -12.26 4.20 -9.82
N ASP A 75 -11.48 3.53 -10.68
CA ASP A 75 -10.14 3.98 -11.08
C ASP A 75 -10.11 5.45 -11.49
N ARG A 76 -11.15 5.92 -12.18
CA ARG A 76 -11.25 7.33 -12.61
C ARG A 76 -11.21 8.30 -11.43
N ALA A 77 -11.88 8.01 -10.33
CA ALA A 77 -11.88 8.88 -9.16
C ALA A 77 -10.51 8.95 -8.48
N LEU A 78 -9.73 7.85 -8.54
CA LEU A 78 -8.35 7.81 -8.05
C LEU A 78 -7.40 8.58 -8.98
N LEU A 79 -7.62 8.51 -10.30
CA LEU A 79 -6.88 9.31 -11.27
C LEU A 79 -7.16 10.80 -11.12
N ASP A 80 -8.43 11.19 -10.93
CA ASP A 80 -8.80 12.59 -10.68
C ASP A 80 -8.16 13.10 -9.39
N TYR A 81 -8.04 12.27 -8.34
CA TYR A 81 -7.27 12.60 -7.14
C TYR A 81 -5.78 12.79 -7.43
N LEU A 82 -5.16 11.91 -8.22
CA LEU A 82 -3.75 12.03 -8.60
C LEU A 82 -3.47 13.31 -9.39
N GLU A 83 -4.42 13.77 -10.21
CA GLU A 83 -4.30 14.98 -11.02
C GLU A 83 -4.66 16.26 -10.25
N GLY A 84 -5.75 16.26 -9.48
CA GLY A 84 -6.37 17.46 -8.90
C GLY A 84 -6.38 17.52 -7.37
N GLY A 85 -5.97 16.46 -6.68
CA GLY A 85 -5.82 16.42 -5.22
C GLY A 85 -7.11 16.28 -4.42
N LEU A 86 -8.26 16.13 -5.08
CA LEU A 86 -9.54 15.90 -4.42
C LEU A 86 -9.72 14.40 -4.14
N PRO A 87 -9.67 13.94 -2.87
CA PRO A 87 -9.77 12.53 -2.57
C PRO A 87 -11.18 11.98 -2.86
N PRO A 88 -11.29 10.72 -3.32
CA PRO A 88 -12.58 10.09 -3.56
C PRO A 88 -13.38 9.96 -2.26
N LEU A 89 -14.71 10.17 -2.35
CA LEU A 89 -15.62 10.12 -1.20
C LEU A 89 -16.19 8.72 -0.92
N TRP A 90 -16.05 7.79 -1.86
CA TRP A 90 -16.42 6.38 -1.68
C TRP A 90 -15.73 5.81 -0.46
N THR A 91 -16.50 5.40 0.53
CA THR A 91 -16.00 4.92 1.81
C THR A 91 -16.46 3.49 2.03
N SER A 92 -15.54 2.65 2.49
CA SER A 92 -15.80 1.25 2.78
C SER A 92 -16.88 1.10 3.84
N ARG A 93 -17.78 0.13 3.61
CA ARG A 93 -18.75 -0.35 4.60
C ARG A 93 -18.19 -1.50 5.45
N ARG A 94 -16.94 -1.91 5.18
CA ARG A 94 -16.28 -2.98 5.92
C ARG A 94 -15.76 -2.44 7.25
N HIS A 95 -15.70 -3.30 8.24
CA HIS A 95 -15.25 -2.98 9.59
C HIS A 95 -14.28 -4.04 10.10
N GLY A 96 -13.50 -3.68 11.11
CA GLY A 96 -12.55 -4.57 11.77
C GLY A 96 -11.12 -4.40 11.31
N LEU A 97 -10.20 -5.10 11.97
CA LEU A 97 -8.77 -5.03 11.70
C LEU A 97 -8.36 -6.00 10.59
N ARG A 98 -7.49 -5.53 9.69
CA ARG A 98 -6.86 -6.34 8.64
C ARG A 98 -5.39 -6.01 8.46
N SER A 99 -4.62 -7.02 8.11
CA SER A 99 -3.27 -6.87 7.57
C SER A 99 -3.34 -6.70 6.05
N MET A 100 -2.56 -5.77 5.52
CA MET A 100 -2.43 -5.51 4.08
C MET A 100 -0.96 -5.33 3.73
N LEU A 101 -0.53 -5.93 2.62
CA LEU A 101 0.75 -5.59 2.00
C LEU A 101 0.59 -4.29 1.23
N ILE A 102 1.46 -3.31 1.46
CA ILE A 102 1.57 -2.14 0.58
C ILE A 102 2.55 -2.53 -0.52
N ALA A 103 2.02 -2.78 -1.71
CA ALA A 103 2.79 -3.38 -2.80
C ALA A 103 3.45 -2.34 -3.72
N GLY A 104 3.00 -1.09 -3.69
CA GLY A 104 3.55 -0.04 -4.52
C GLY A 104 2.76 1.25 -4.43
N THR A 105 3.18 2.25 -5.21
CA THR A 105 2.56 3.57 -5.22
C THR A 105 2.33 4.06 -6.65
N VAL A 106 1.29 4.88 -6.81
CA VAL A 106 1.09 5.78 -7.95
C VAL A 106 1.07 7.18 -7.38
N THR A 107 1.89 8.08 -7.91
CA THR A 107 2.02 9.45 -7.38
C THR A 107 1.82 10.44 -8.51
N GLY A 108 0.98 11.44 -8.26
CA GLY A 108 0.72 12.56 -9.15
C GLY A 108 0.78 13.89 -8.40
N PRO A 109 0.58 15.03 -9.08
CA PRO A 109 0.62 16.35 -8.46
C PRO A 109 -0.41 16.53 -7.33
N GLY A 110 -1.54 15.84 -7.39
CA GLY A 110 -2.60 15.91 -6.39
C GLY A 110 -2.35 15.05 -5.15
N GLY A 111 -1.54 14.00 -5.25
CA GLY A 111 -1.28 13.12 -4.10
C GLY A 111 -0.73 11.74 -4.46
N THR A 112 -0.88 10.79 -3.54
CA THR A 112 -0.37 9.42 -3.69
C THR A 112 -1.45 8.38 -3.43
N VAL A 113 -1.58 7.45 -4.38
CA VAL A 113 -2.39 6.24 -4.27
C VAL A 113 -1.48 5.06 -3.98
N LEU A 114 -1.89 4.22 -3.03
CA LEU A 114 -1.20 3.01 -2.61
C LEU A 114 -1.88 1.80 -3.24
N ALA A 115 -1.10 0.94 -3.90
CA ALA A 115 -1.54 -0.40 -4.27
C ALA A 115 -1.40 -1.30 -3.03
N VAL A 116 -2.52 -1.79 -2.52
CA VAL A 116 -2.58 -2.65 -1.34
C VAL A 116 -3.11 -4.03 -1.69
N VAL A 117 -2.61 -5.05 -1.02
CA VAL A 117 -2.99 -6.45 -1.24
C VAL A 117 -3.40 -7.08 0.08
N GLU A 118 -4.63 -7.59 0.10
CA GLU A 118 -5.20 -8.36 1.21
C GLU A 118 -4.90 -9.87 1.03
N ASN A 119 -5.36 -10.68 1.98
CA ASN A 119 -5.15 -12.14 1.96
C ASN A 119 -5.82 -12.86 0.78
N ASP A 120 -6.76 -12.20 0.07
CA ASP A 120 -7.37 -12.72 -1.15
C ASP A 120 -6.46 -12.55 -2.39
N GLY A 121 -5.30 -11.89 -2.23
CA GLY A 121 -4.34 -11.64 -3.29
C GLY A 121 -4.77 -10.54 -4.28
N ARG A 122 -5.93 -9.91 -4.07
CA ARG A 122 -6.43 -8.87 -4.98
C ARG A 122 -5.75 -7.55 -4.68
N VAL A 123 -5.31 -6.88 -5.73
CA VAL A 123 -4.82 -5.50 -5.66
C VAL A 123 -6.01 -4.57 -5.53
N ARG A 124 -5.97 -3.73 -4.50
CA ARG A 124 -6.91 -2.65 -4.25
C ARG A 124 -6.12 -1.36 -4.12
N PHE A 125 -6.82 -0.23 -4.20
CA PHE A 125 -6.18 1.07 -4.17
C PHE A 125 -6.71 1.92 -3.03
N GLN A 126 -5.81 2.59 -2.33
CA GLN A 126 -6.13 3.47 -1.21
C GLN A 126 -5.36 4.77 -1.34
N VAL A 127 -6.03 5.91 -1.17
CA VAL A 127 -5.33 7.19 -1.06
C VAL A 127 -4.54 7.23 0.25
N ILE A 128 -3.37 7.87 0.22
CA ILE A 128 -2.42 7.85 1.33
C ILE A 128 -3.02 8.40 2.64
N GLU A 129 -3.85 9.44 2.56
CA GLU A 129 -4.48 10.08 3.71
C GLU A 129 -5.41 9.12 4.45
N ARG A 130 -6.20 8.35 3.70
CA ARG A 130 -7.11 7.34 4.29
C ARG A 130 -6.32 6.23 4.94
N LEU A 131 -5.27 5.72 4.30
CA LEU A 131 -4.48 4.64 4.89
C LEU A 131 -3.77 5.10 6.16
N VAL A 132 -3.17 6.30 6.15
CA VAL A 132 -2.53 6.89 7.34
C VAL A 132 -3.55 7.11 8.47
N TYR A 133 -4.76 7.61 8.15
CA TYR A 133 -5.82 7.82 9.12
C TYR A 133 -6.22 6.53 9.86
N VAL A 134 -6.28 5.40 9.15
CA VAL A 134 -6.71 4.12 9.73
C VAL A 134 -5.57 3.22 10.21
N LEU A 135 -4.32 3.64 10.03
CA LEU A 135 -3.14 2.85 10.33
C LEU A 135 -3.03 2.59 11.83
N ARG A 136 -2.89 1.32 12.20
CA ARG A 136 -2.69 0.88 13.59
C ARG A 136 -1.28 0.41 13.83
N GLU A 137 -0.71 -0.38 12.92
CA GLU A 137 0.68 -0.82 13.03
C GLU A 137 1.31 -0.87 11.64
N LEU A 138 2.62 -0.64 11.59
CA LEU A 138 3.39 -0.76 10.36
C LEU A 138 4.63 -1.61 10.61
N PHE A 139 4.74 -2.69 9.85
CA PHE A 139 5.89 -3.58 9.84
C PHE A 139 6.65 -3.42 8.55
N LEU A 140 7.97 -3.28 8.63
CA LEU A 140 8.84 -3.45 7.47
C LEU A 140 9.47 -4.82 7.53
N ILE A 141 9.19 -5.65 6.52
CA ILE A 141 9.84 -6.93 6.33
C ILE A 141 10.96 -6.74 5.31
N GLY A 142 12.16 -7.18 5.62
CA GLY A 142 13.34 -7.07 4.77
C GLY A 142 14.29 -8.26 4.94
N PRO A 143 15.34 -8.40 4.12
CA PRO A 143 16.39 -9.37 4.35
C PRO A 143 17.05 -9.11 5.71
N ALA A 144 17.27 -10.16 6.49
CA ALA A 144 18.06 -10.09 7.70
C ALA A 144 19.49 -9.71 7.30
N ARG A 145 19.98 -8.59 7.83
CA ARG A 145 21.39 -8.21 7.73
C ARG A 145 22.21 -8.95 8.76
#